data_AF-M8A9M8-F1
#
_entry.id   AF-M8A9M8-F1
#
_cell.length_a   1.000
_cell.length_b   1.000
_cell.length_c   1.000
_cell.angle_alpha   90.00
_cell.angle_beta   90.00
_cell.angle_gamma   90.00
#
_symmetry.space_group_name_H-M   'P 1'
#
loop_
_entity.id
_entity.type
_entity.pdbx_description
1 polymer ?
#
loop_
_entity_poly.entity_id
_entity_poly.type
_entity_poly.pdbx_seq_one_letter_code
_entity_poly.pdbx_strand_id
1 'polypeptide(L)' 'MAAAAAKEADMKKMELMKEVRAHQVAIGELNSLPPSRAAYQKTCNIFFRKDIKSAVASQQSMIDAHLIAFVVVLCVHHSW' A
#
# COMPACT_ATOMS: atom_id res chain seq x y z
N MET A 1 -30.24 -2.70 6.81
CA MET A 1 -29.11 -1.83 6.41
C MET A 1 -27.76 -2.25 7.01
N ALA A 2 -27.66 -2.70 8.27
CA ALA A 2 -26.39 -3.10 8.89
C ALA A 2 -25.61 -4.21 8.15
N ALA A 3 -26.30 -5.23 7.61
CA ALA A 3 -25.64 -6.33 6.89
C ALA A 3 -24.99 -5.91 5.54
N ALA A 4 -25.49 -4.84 4.91
CA ALA A 4 -24.90 -4.32 3.67
C ALA A 4 -23.62 -3.50 3.95
N ALA A 5 -23.62 -2.72 5.03
CA ALA A 5 -22.45 -1.96 5.47
C ALA A 5 -21.29 -2.87 5.91
N ALA A 6 -21.58 -4.02 6.53
CA ALA A 6 -20.56 -5.00 6.90
C ALA A 6 -19.89 -5.66 5.67
N LYS A 7 -20.65 -5.95 4.61
CA LYS A 7 -20.09 -6.50 3.36
C LYS A 7 -19.22 -5.50 2.60
N GLU A 8 -19.62 -4.22 2.60
CA GLU A 8 -18.82 -3.11 2.06
C GLU A 8 -17.50 -2.94 2.81
N ALA A 9 -17.50 -3.05 4.14
CA ALA A 9 -16.30 -2.96 4.96
C ALA A 9 -15.35 -4.15 4.73
N ASP A 10 -15.88 -5.36 4.58
CA ASP A 10 -15.09 -6.56 4.28
C ASP A 10 -14.44 -6.48 2.89
N MET A 11 -15.19 -6.01 1.88
CA MET A 11 -14.65 -5.80 0.53
C MET A 11 -13.53 -4.75 0.53
N LYS A 12 -13.72 -3.61 1.20
CA LYS A 12 -12.68 -2.57 1.35
C LYS A 12 -11.44 -3.11 2.06
N LYS A 13 -11.62 -3.93 3.09
CA LYS A 13 -10.52 -4.61 3.78
C LYS A 13 -9.75 -5.55 2.85
N MET A 14 -10.45 -6.33 2.03
CA MET A 14 -9.80 -7.23 1.06
C MET A 14 -9.04 -6.45 -0.02
N GLU A 15 -9.58 -5.33 -0.51
CA GLU A 15 -8.87 -4.46 -1.46
C GLU A 15 -7.60 -3.86 -0.84
N LEU A 16 -7.69 -3.35 0.39
CA LEU A 16 -6.54 -2.83 1.13
C LEU A 16 -5.44 -3.89 1.30
N MET A 17 -5.80 -5.15 1.59
CA MET A 17 -4.83 -6.24 1.71
C MET A 17 -4.16 -6.59 0.37
N LYS A 18 -4.89 -6.47 -0.75
CA LYS A 18 -4.30 -6.66 -2.09
C LYS A 18 -3.29 -5.55 -2.39
N GLU A 19 -3.61 -4.31 -2.06
CA GLU A 19 -2.71 -3.17 -2.21
C GLU A 19 -1.44 -3.33 -1.36
N VAL A 20 -1.57 -3.71 -0.10
CA VAL A 20 -0.41 -4.01 0.77
C VAL A 20 0.51 -5.06 0.16
N ARG A 21 -0.06 -6.15 -0.37
CA ARG A 21 0.72 -7.20 -1.05
C ARG A 21 1.40 -6.66 -2.31
N ALA A 22 0.72 -5.85 -3.11
CA ALA A 22 1.29 -5.24 -4.30
C ALA A 22 2.49 -4.34 -3.95
N HIS A 23 2.39 -3.54 -2.89
CA HIS A 23 3.50 -2.70 -2.41
C HIS A 23 4.68 -3.54 -1.90
N GLN A 24 4.43 -4.65 -1.19
CA GLN A 24 5.50 -5.55 -0.76
C GLN A 24 6.25 -6.16 -1.94
N VAL A 25 5.51 -6.60 -2.97
CA VAL A 25 6.12 -7.12 -4.21
C VAL A 25 6.95 -6.04 -4.89
N ALA A 26 6.42 -4.81 -5.01
CA ALA A 26 7.15 -3.69 -5.60
C ALA A 26 8.46 -3.36 -4.85
N ILE A 27 8.48 -3.47 -3.52
CA ILE A 27 9.71 -3.32 -2.72
C ILE A 27 10.72 -4.43 -3.08
N GLY A 28 10.27 -5.68 -3.17
CA GLY A 28 11.12 -6.81 -3.56
C GLY A 28 11.72 -6.61 -4.95
N GLU A 29 10.89 -6.18 -5.91
CA GLU A 29 11.33 -5.85 -7.26
C GLU A 29 12.34 -4.70 -7.27
N LEU A 30 12.08 -3.61 -6.54
CA LEU A 30 12.99 -2.48 -6.43
C LEU A 30 14.33 -2.86 -5.81
N ASN A 31 14.33 -3.69 -4.76
CA ASN A 31 15.55 -4.16 -4.10
C ASN A 31 16.36 -5.14 -4.94
N SER A 32 15.73 -5.83 -5.90
CA SER A 32 16.43 -6.68 -6.87
C SER A 32 17.23 -5.89 -7.90
N LEU A 33 16.98 -4.57 -8.01
CA LEU A 33 17.66 -3.71 -8.96
C LEU A 33 18.98 -3.19 -8.39
N PRO A 34 20.00 -2.97 -9.25
CA PRO A 34 21.23 -2.35 -8.80
C PRO A 34 20.95 -0.91 -8.34
N PRO A 35 21.61 -0.43 -7.27
CA PRO A 35 21.32 0.87 -6.67
C PRO A 35 21.60 2.06 -7.59
N SER A 36 22.45 1.90 -8.61
CA SER A 36 22.70 2.92 -9.65
C SER A 36 21.58 3.03 -10.69
N ARG A 37 20.62 2.08 -10.71
CA ARG A 37 19.49 2.09 -11.65
C ARG A 37 18.48 3.16 -11.23
N ALA A 38 18.04 3.95 -12.19
CA ALA A 38 16.96 4.90 -11.96
C ALA A 38 15.61 4.18 -11.89
N ALA A 39 14.78 4.54 -10.91
CA ALA A 39 13.36 4.21 -10.87
C ALA A 39 12.53 5.42 -11.31
N TYR A 40 11.28 5.18 -11.70
CA TYR A 40 10.37 6.24 -12.11
C TYR A 40 9.03 6.08 -11.44
N GLN A 41 8.54 7.16 -10.85
CA GLN A 41 7.18 7.25 -10.34
C GLN A 41 6.30 7.91 -11.38
N LYS A 42 5.24 7.23 -11.81
CA LYS A 42 4.25 7.76 -12.73
C LYS A 42 3.17 8.51 -11.96
N THR A 43 2.92 9.75 -12.34
CA THR A 43 1.79 10.56 -11.89
C THR A 43 1.07 11.10 -13.12
N CYS A 44 -0.11 10.54 -13.40
CA CYS A 44 -0.83 10.79 -14.66
C CYS A 44 0.06 10.53 -15.88
N ASN A 45 0.32 11.54 -16.70
CA ASN A 45 1.14 11.44 -17.91
C ASN A 45 2.60 11.86 -17.68
N ILE A 46 3.01 12.11 -16.43
CA ILE A 46 4.35 12.60 -16.07
C ILE A 46 5.08 11.52 -15.28
N PHE A 47 6.38 11.36 -15.55
CA PHE A 47 7.25 10.43 -14.85
C PHE A 47 8.33 11.18 -14.08
N PHE A 48 8.36 11.00 -12.76
CA PHE A 48 9.39 11.57 -11.88
C PHE A 48 10.46 10.54 -11.63
N ARG A 49 11.71 10.88 -11.95
CA ARG A 49 12.86 10.04 -11.62
C ARG A 49 13.03 9.98 -10.11
N LYS A 50 13.23 8.77 -9.58
CA LYS A 50 13.54 8.50 -8.18
C LYS A 50 14.73 7.54 -8.08
N ASP A 51 15.45 7.67 -6.99
CA ASP A 51 16.44 6.68 -6.57
C ASP A 51 15.72 5.47 -5.94
N ILE A 52 16.33 4.29 -6.05
CA ILE A 52 15.77 3.04 -5.54
C ILE A 52 15.44 3.13 -4.04
N LYS A 53 16.34 3.73 -3.24
CA LYS A 53 16.13 3.92 -1.80
C LYS A 53 14.88 4.75 -1.49
N SER A 54 14.71 5.86 -2.19
CA SER A 54 13.56 6.76 -2.03
C SER A 54 12.26 6.13 -2.56
N ALA A 55 12.35 5.30 -3.60
CA ALA A 55 11.23 4.52 -4.11
C ALA A 55 10.77 3.46 -3.10
N VAL A 56 11.70 2.71 -2.50
CA VAL A 56 11.42 1.72 -1.45
C VAL A 56 10.81 2.38 -0.21
N ALA A 57 11.40 3.47 0.28
CA ALA A 57 10.85 4.22 1.41
C ALA A 57 9.41 4.71 1.14
N SER A 58 9.14 5.16 -0.09
CA SER A 58 7.79 5.56 -0.50
C SER A 58 6.81 4.37 -0.46
N GLN A 59 7.19 3.19 -0.97
CA GLN A 59 6.33 2.01 -0.90
C GLN A 59 6.12 1.55 0.55
N GLN A 60 7.14 1.62 1.40
CA GLN A 60 7.04 1.26 2.81
C GLN A 60 6.08 2.17 3.57
N SER A 61 6.14 3.48 3.34
CA SER A 61 5.21 4.43 3.96
C SER A 61 3.75 4.18 3.58
N MET A 62 3.49 3.69 2.36
CA MET A 62 2.15 3.28 1.94
C MET A 62 1.70 2.03 2.71
N ILE A 63 2.55 1.01 2.79
CA ILE A 63 2.26 -0.19 3.59
C ILE A 63 1.95 0.18 5.03
N ASP A 64 2.76 1.04 5.65
CA ASP A 64 2.57 1.47 7.03
C ASP A 64 1.24 2.21 7.21
N ALA A 65 0.88 3.10 6.28
CA ALA A 65 -0.41 3.79 6.29
C ALA A 65 -1.60 2.82 6.15
N HIS A 66 -1.52 1.86 5.22
CA HIS A 66 -2.56 0.84 5.03
C HIS A 66 -2.67 -0.08 6.24
N LEU A 67 -1.55 -0.45 6.87
CA LEU A 67 -1.55 -1.32 8.06
C LEU A 67 -2.10 -0.60 9.29
N ILE A 68 -1.77 0.68 9.47
CA ILE A 68 -2.36 1.54 10.52
C ILE A 68 -3.88 1.67 10.31
N ALA A 69 -4.32 1.96 9.08
CA ALA A 69 -5.75 2.02 8.77
C ALA A 69 -6.45 0.67 9.08
N PHE A 70 -5.79 -0.45 8.79
CA PHE A 70 -6.29 -1.77 9.12
C PHE A 70 -6.40 -2.01 10.63
N VAL A 71 -5.40 -1.62 11.42
CA VAL A 71 -5.43 -1.70 12.89
C VAL A 71 -6.55 -0.83 13.45
N VAL A 72 -6.74 0.40 12.95
CA VAL A 72 -7.84 1.28 13.38
C VAL A 72 -9.19 0.65 13.06
N VAL A 73 -9.38 0.11 11.85
CA VAL A 73 -10.63 -0.59 11.47
C VAL A 73 -10.88 -1.79 12.38
N LEU A 74 -9.86 -2.61 12.68
CA LEU A 74 -10.00 -3.73 13.61
C LEU A 74 -10.34 -3.25 15.03
N CYS A 75 -9.69 -2.20 15.54
CA CYS A 75 -9.96 -1.65 16.88
C CYS A 75 -11.37 -1.07 17.01
N VAL A 76 -11.86 -0.37 15.97
CA VAL A 76 -13.21 0.18 15.94
C VAL A 76 -14.27 -0.93 15.84
N HIS A 77 -14.00 -1.99 15.08
CA HIS A 77 -14.95 -3.08 14.87
C HIS A 77 -14.96 -4.14 15.99
N HIS A 78 -13.96 -4.16 16.89
CA HIS A 78 -13.94 -5.01 18.09
C HIS A 78 -14.53 -4.34 19.35
N SER A 79 -14.88 -3.05 19.27
CA SER A 79 -15.49 -2.29 20.39
C SER A 79 -17.02 -2.27 20.37
N TRP A 80 -17.67 -3.04 19.50
CA TRP A 80 -19.14 -3.21 19.41
C TRP A 80 -19.52 -4.68 19.50
#